data_AF-A0A449BT13-F1
#
_entry.id   AF-A0A449BT13-F1
#
_cell.length_a   1.000
_cell.length_b   1.000
_cell.length_c   1.000
_cell.angle_alpha   90.00
_cell.angle_beta   90.00
_cell.angle_gamma   90.00
#
_symmetry.space_group_name_H-M   'P 1'
#
loop_
_entity.id
_entity.type
_entity.pdbx_description
1 polymer ?
#
loop_
_entity_poly.entity_id
_entity_poly.type
_entity_poly.pdbx_seq_one_letter_code
_entity_poly.pdbx_strand_id
1 'polypeptide(L)'
;MKVILRKRNGKFIDCFDISPSTTVDQFKELFYIKYHYYPERQKWNLDNATGKTLVSGTLSEVGIKDGDILIFKDLGVQISWRLVYVIEYLGPILIFPFFYFCDKYIYSHTAKNKHIIQILSLWFLLFHFLKREFESLFVHRFSNATMPIVRVPINCGHYWILCGVNIGYYLFHPKYKPYNLGSKPHLVYYIFFVLLVLEFLNLKCHLILKNLRPRGTKTRGIPYGYGFNYISCANYFYESLIWIIFSLITNTLTGYIFCCVAITQMAIWALKKHNSYKKEFPHYPKNRKAIFPFVL
;
A
#
# COMPACT_ATOMS: atom_id res chain seq x y z
N MET A 1 -33.21 18.35 11.95
CA MET A 1 -33.32 16.94 12.39
C MET A 1 -32.38 16.77 13.57
N LYS A 2 -32.93 16.29 14.68
CA LYS A 2 -32.23 16.06 15.93
C LYS A 2 -31.50 14.72 15.88
N VAL A 3 -30.20 14.76 16.09
CA VAL A 3 -29.33 13.58 16.09
C VAL A 3 -28.65 13.48 17.44
N ILE A 4 -28.81 12.34 18.10
CA ILE A 4 -28.29 12.08 19.44
C ILE A 4 -26.89 11.49 19.32
N LEU A 5 -25.90 12.13 19.92
CA LEU A 5 -24.51 11.66 19.89
C LEU A 5 -24.19 10.90 21.18
N ARG A 6 -23.65 9.70 21.06
CA ARG A 6 -23.19 8.88 22.20
C ARG A 6 -21.80 8.32 21.98
N LYS A 7 -21.08 8.05 23.05
CA LYS A 7 -19.83 7.27 23.02
C LYS A 7 -20.15 5.79 22.84
N ARG A 8 -19.13 5.01 22.47
CA ARG A 8 -19.22 3.54 22.36
C ARG A 8 -19.74 2.83 23.61
N ASN A 9 -19.48 3.38 24.80
CA ASN A 9 -19.98 2.86 26.07
C ASN A 9 -21.40 3.35 26.44
N GLY A 10 -22.12 3.97 25.49
CA GLY A 10 -23.48 4.48 25.71
C GLY A 10 -23.54 5.87 26.36
N LYS A 11 -22.42 6.43 26.84
CA LYS A 11 -22.41 7.76 27.47
C LYS A 11 -22.87 8.82 26.47
N PHE A 12 -23.86 9.62 26.85
CA PHE A 12 -24.32 10.76 26.07
C PHE A 12 -23.20 11.79 25.86
N ILE A 13 -23.13 12.35 24.65
CA ILE A 13 -22.18 13.40 24.27
C ILE A 13 -22.95 14.71 24.07
N ASP A 14 -23.92 14.70 23.15
CA ASP A 14 -24.66 15.89 22.73
C ASP A 14 -25.90 15.55 21.91
N CYS A 15 -26.72 16.55 21.60
CA CYS A 15 -27.80 16.46 20.62
C CYS A 15 -27.66 17.61 19.61
N PHE A 16 -27.47 17.28 18.34
CA PHE A 16 -27.32 18.27 17.26
C PHE A 16 -28.64 18.42 16.51
N ASP A 17 -29.10 19.65 16.30
CA ASP A 17 -30.16 19.93 15.33
C ASP A 17 -29.54 20.41 14.02
N ILE A 18 -29.61 19.57 13.00
CA ILE A 18 -28.91 19.76 11.72
C ILE A 18 -29.86 19.60 10.54
N SER A 19 -29.58 20.28 9.43
CA SER A 19 -30.34 20.12 8.20
C SER A 19 -30.17 18.70 7.64
N PRO A 20 -31.23 18.07 7.06
CA PRO A 20 -31.10 16.82 6.33
C PRO A 20 -30.13 16.88 5.14
N SER A 21 -29.91 18.09 4.58
CA SER A 21 -28.98 18.34 3.49
C SER A 21 -27.51 18.45 3.94
N THR A 22 -27.24 18.49 5.24
CA THR A 22 -25.88 18.55 5.78
C THR A 22 -25.11 17.31 5.36
N THR A 23 -23.89 17.50 4.84
CA THR A 23 -23.03 16.38 4.46
C THR A 23 -22.34 15.76 5.68
N VAL A 24 -21.91 14.50 5.55
CA VAL A 24 -21.10 13.84 6.60
C VAL A 24 -19.86 14.66 6.94
N ASP A 25 -19.22 15.29 5.94
CA ASP A 25 -18.01 16.09 6.15
C ASP A 25 -18.34 17.39 6.89
N GLN A 26 -19.42 18.09 6.52
CA GLN A 26 -19.89 19.27 7.26
C GLN A 26 -20.27 18.94 8.70
N PHE A 27 -20.94 17.81 8.94
CA PHE A 27 -21.26 17.35 10.28
C PHE A 27 -20.00 17.12 11.13
N LYS A 28 -18.96 16.51 10.54
CA LYS A 28 -17.67 16.34 11.21
C LYS A 28 -17.01 17.67 11.54
N GLU A 29 -17.07 18.66 10.65
CA GLU A 29 -16.56 20.01 10.92
C GLU A 29 -17.31 20.68 12.08
N LEU A 30 -18.64 20.58 12.12
CA LEU A 30 -19.44 21.11 13.24
C LEU A 30 -19.03 20.46 14.57
N PHE A 31 -18.80 19.15 14.58
CA PHE A 31 -18.30 18.44 15.76
C PHE A 31 -16.87 18.86 16.14
N TYR A 32 -16.02 19.13 15.15
CA TYR A 32 -14.65 19.63 15.37
C TYR A 32 -14.65 21.01 16.04
N ILE A 33 -15.49 21.94 15.58
CA ILE A 33 -15.57 23.29 16.16
C ILE A 33 -15.91 23.23 17.65
N LYS A 34 -16.80 22.31 18.06
CA LYS A 34 -17.25 22.19 19.45
C LYS A 34 -16.34 21.34 20.34
N TYR A 35 -15.77 20.25 19.81
CA TYR A 35 -15.07 19.24 20.62
C TYR A 35 -13.60 19.03 20.24
N HIS A 36 -13.09 19.75 19.23
CA HIS A 36 -11.71 19.72 18.75
C HIS A 36 -11.18 18.34 18.31
N TYR A 37 -12.08 17.42 17.93
CA TYR A 37 -11.70 16.20 17.19
C TYR A 37 -11.75 16.51 15.70
N TYR A 38 -10.61 16.65 15.03
CA TYR A 38 -10.60 16.94 13.59
C TYR A 38 -11.25 15.80 12.77
N PRO A 39 -11.84 16.09 11.59
CA PRO A 39 -12.74 15.19 10.86
C PRO A 39 -12.23 13.77 10.60
N GLU A 40 -10.94 13.60 10.32
CA GLU A 40 -10.31 12.31 10.03
C GLU A 40 -10.23 11.40 11.26
N ARG A 41 -10.15 11.99 12.46
CA ARG A 41 -10.15 11.25 13.74
C ARG A 41 -11.53 10.71 14.10
N GLN A 42 -12.59 11.25 13.48
CA GLN A 42 -13.97 10.91 13.79
C GLN A 42 -14.47 9.73 12.97
N LYS A 43 -14.94 8.68 13.66
CA LYS A 43 -15.78 7.64 13.08
C LYS A 43 -17.16 7.66 13.72
N TRP A 44 -18.18 7.67 12.87
CA TRP A 44 -19.59 7.68 13.27
C TRP A 44 -20.29 6.44 12.75
N ASN A 45 -20.98 5.73 13.64
CA ASN A 45 -21.81 4.57 13.30
C ASN A 45 -23.25 4.84 13.73
N LEU A 46 -24.20 4.40 12.92
CA LEU A 46 -25.63 4.48 13.23
C LEU A 46 -26.04 3.42 14.27
N ASP A 47 -26.82 3.84 15.25
CA ASP A 47 -27.47 3.11 16.36
C ASP A 47 -26.54 2.41 17.35
N ASN A 48 -25.55 1.66 16.87
CA ASN A 48 -24.67 0.86 17.70
C ASN A 48 -23.20 0.91 17.22
N ALA A 49 -22.30 0.42 18.07
CA ALA A 49 -20.86 0.46 17.84
C ALA A 49 -20.39 -0.31 16.58
N THR A 50 -21.20 -1.21 16.05
CA THR A 50 -20.93 -2.03 14.86
C THR A 50 -21.88 -1.72 13.70
N GLY A 51 -22.69 -0.68 13.83
CA GLY A 51 -23.69 -0.30 12.84
C GLY A 51 -23.07 0.30 11.59
N LYS A 52 -23.94 0.72 10.67
CA LYS A 52 -23.54 1.33 9.40
C LYS A 52 -22.66 2.56 9.66
N THR A 53 -21.42 2.52 9.17
CA THR A 53 -20.50 3.65 9.27
C THR A 53 -20.89 4.75 8.28
N LEU A 54 -20.90 6.00 8.72
CA LEU A 54 -21.09 7.16 7.87
C LEU A 54 -19.78 7.43 7.11
N VAL A 55 -19.80 7.38 5.78
CA VAL A 55 -18.60 7.47 4.92
C VAL A 55 -18.58 8.72 4.04
N SER A 56 -19.69 9.02 3.35
CA SER A 56 -19.86 10.20 2.51
C SER A 56 -21.32 10.31 2.04
N GLY A 57 -21.69 11.50 1.53
CA GLY A 57 -23.05 11.83 1.13
C GLY A 57 -23.71 12.80 2.12
N THR A 58 -24.95 13.16 1.86
CA THR A 58 -25.79 13.88 2.85
C THR A 58 -26.24 12.92 3.95
N LEU A 59 -26.59 13.46 5.12
CA LEU A 59 -27.12 12.64 6.21
C LEU A 59 -28.41 11.92 5.81
N SER A 60 -29.26 12.56 4.99
CA SER A 60 -30.46 11.94 4.44
C SER A 60 -30.16 10.80 3.47
N GLU A 61 -29.19 10.94 2.56
CA GLU A 61 -28.76 9.90 1.62
C GLU A 61 -28.20 8.67 2.35
N VAL A 62 -27.51 8.90 3.47
CA VAL A 62 -26.95 7.83 4.30
C VAL A 62 -28.05 7.15 5.13
N GLY A 63 -29.26 7.71 5.18
CA GLY A 63 -30.45 7.15 5.82
C GLY A 63 -30.65 7.59 7.27
N ILE A 64 -30.01 8.68 7.70
CA ILE A 64 -30.17 9.22 9.05
C ILE A 64 -31.50 9.97 9.15
N LYS A 65 -32.26 9.66 10.19
CA LYS A 65 -33.58 10.22 10.49
C LYS A 65 -33.55 11.05 11.78
N ASP A 66 -34.65 11.77 12.01
CA ASP A 66 -34.85 12.51 13.25
C ASP A 66 -34.94 11.53 14.44
N GLY A 67 -34.17 11.80 15.50
CA GLY A 67 -34.08 10.95 16.69
C GLY A 67 -33.02 9.86 16.64
N ASP A 68 -32.34 9.66 15.51
CA ASP A 68 -31.32 8.62 15.37
C ASP A 68 -30.13 8.85 16.31
N ILE A 69 -29.51 7.75 16.72
CA ILE A 69 -28.34 7.76 17.60
C ILE A 69 -27.08 7.53 16.77
N LEU A 70 -26.14 8.48 16.81
CA LEU A 70 -24.80 8.34 16.25
C LEU A 70 -23.79 8.00 17.35
N ILE A 71 -23.11 6.87 17.16
CA ILE A 71 -22.04 6.41 18.04
C ILE A 71 -20.69 6.95 17.57
N PHE A 72 -20.09 7.80 18.40
CA PHE A 72 -18.75 8.34 18.23
C PHE A 72 -17.69 7.30 18.58
N LYS A 73 -16.75 7.11 17.67
CA LYS A 73 -15.48 6.43 17.91
C LYS A 73 -14.33 7.33 17.50
N ASP A 74 -13.46 7.60 18.46
CA ASP A 74 -12.17 8.21 18.24
C ASP A 74 -11.19 7.19 17.60
N LEU A 75 -10.63 7.53 16.44
CA LEU A 75 -9.63 6.73 15.73
C LEU A 75 -8.18 7.02 16.16
N GLY A 76 -7.96 8.02 17.01
CA GLY A 76 -6.65 8.52 17.42
C GLY A 76 -6.02 9.44 16.37
N VAL A 77 -4.75 9.78 16.56
CA VAL A 77 -4.02 10.65 15.62
C VAL A 77 -3.90 9.97 14.25
N GLN A 78 -4.38 10.65 13.21
CA GLN A 78 -4.37 10.16 11.84
C GLN A 78 -3.21 10.75 11.03
N ILE A 79 -2.73 9.97 10.07
CA ILE A 79 -1.73 10.37 9.08
C ILE A 79 -2.24 10.00 7.68
N SER A 80 -1.95 10.82 6.68
CA SER A 80 -2.39 10.54 5.30
C SER A 80 -1.70 9.31 4.75
N TRP A 81 -2.44 8.47 3.99
CA TRP A 81 -1.84 7.30 3.32
C TRP A 81 -0.68 7.70 2.40
N ARG A 82 -0.76 8.87 1.76
CA ARG A 82 0.32 9.39 0.92
C ARG A 82 1.61 9.56 1.71
N LEU A 83 1.55 10.23 2.87
CA LEU A 83 2.72 10.45 3.71
C LEU A 83 3.24 9.13 4.31
N VAL A 84 2.33 8.21 4.66
CA VAL A 84 2.71 6.87 5.12
C VAL A 84 3.55 6.14 4.06
N TYR A 85 3.10 6.10 2.81
CA TYR A 85 3.88 5.47 1.73
C TYR A 85 5.24 6.15 1.51
N VAL A 86 5.30 7.48 1.63
CA VAL A 86 6.57 8.22 1.51
C VAL A 86 7.54 7.81 2.62
N ILE A 87 7.08 7.73 3.87
CA ILE A 87 7.95 7.32 4.97
C ILE A 87 8.37 5.84 4.81
N GLU A 88 7.45 4.98 4.37
CA GLU A 88 7.73 3.56 4.12
C GLU A 88 8.82 3.33 3.07
N TYR A 89 8.75 4.02 1.93
CA TYR A 89 9.67 3.83 0.79
C TYR A 89 10.96 4.64 0.90
N LEU A 90 10.97 5.74 1.65
CA LEU A 90 12.18 6.49 1.97
C LEU A 90 13.25 5.63 2.67
N GLY A 91 12.83 4.68 3.51
CA GLY A 91 13.75 3.79 4.23
C GLY A 91 14.71 3.06 3.29
N PRO A 92 14.22 2.16 2.42
CA PRO A 92 15.06 1.49 1.42
C PRO A 92 15.93 2.42 0.58
N ILE A 93 15.41 3.59 0.18
CA ILE A 93 16.15 4.60 -0.60
C ILE A 93 17.39 5.08 0.14
N LEU A 94 17.32 5.24 1.47
CA LEU A 94 18.46 5.65 2.30
C LEU A 94 19.33 4.47 2.73
N ILE A 95 18.72 3.35 3.07
CA ILE A 95 19.37 2.18 3.67
C ILE A 95 20.26 1.45 2.64
N PHE A 96 19.83 1.29 1.39
CA PHE A 96 20.65 0.59 0.40
C PHE A 96 21.94 1.32 0.04
N PRO A 97 21.93 2.63 -0.27
CA PRO A 97 23.17 3.41 -0.44
C PRO A 97 24.05 3.37 0.80
N PHE A 98 23.46 3.44 2.00
CA PHE A 98 24.22 3.34 3.24
C PHE A 98 25.01 2.02 3.32
N PHE A 99 24.38 0.87 3.09
CA PHE A 99 25.09 -0.41 3.08
C PHE A 99 26.09 -0.57 1.93
N TYR A 100 25.81 0.06 0.78
CA TYR A 100 26.68 -0.04 -0.40
C TYR A 100 27.96 0.81 -0.26
N PHE A 101 27.83 2.07 0.15
CA PHE A 101 28.93 3.05 0.20
C PHE A 101 29.66 3.08 1.55
N CYS A 102 29.00 2.73 2.67
CA CYS A 102 29.61 2.74 4.00
C CYS A 102 30.16 1.36 4.42
N ASP A 103 30.54 0.51 3.45
CA ASP A 103 30.93 -0.88 3.71
C ASP A 103 32.12 -1.00 4.69
N LYS A 104 33.10 -0.08 4.62
CA LYS A 104 34.22 0.00 5.56
C LYS A 104 33.77 0.14 7.01
N TYR A 105 32.76 0.96 7.27
CA TYR A 105 32.27 1.24 8.62
C TYR A 105 31.37 0.14 9.16
N ILE A 106 30.65 -0.55 8.27
CA ILE A 106 29.65 -1.56 8.64
C ILE A 106 30.29 -2.94 8.78
N TYR A 107 31.18 -3.31 7.85
CA TYR A 107 31.74 -4.67 7.78
C TYR A 107 33.21 -4.76 8.19
N SER A 108 33.81 -3.64 8.61
CA SER A 108 35.26 -3.53 8.95
C SER A 108 36.21 -3.95 7.83
N HIS A 109 35.69 -4.07 6.61
CA HIS A 109 36.39 -4.50 5.41
C HIS A 109 35.87 -3.69 4.22
N THR A 110 36.78 -3.26 3.34
CA THR A 110 36.41 -2.59 2.09
C THR A 110 36.56 -3.57 0.95
N ALA A 111 35.50 -3.75 0.16
CA ALA A 111 35.62 -4.51 -1.08
C ALA A 111 36.40 -3.67 -2.11
N LYS A 112 37.53 -4.17 -2.63
CA LYS A 112 38.30 -3.45 -3.67
C LYS A 112 37.46 -3.14 -4.92
N ASN A 113 36.58 -4.08 -5.31
CA ASN A 113 35.63 -3.93 -6.42
C ASN A 113 34.30 -4.61 -6.05
N LYS A 114 33.17 -3.95 -6.34
CA LYS A 114 31.84 -4.54 -6.17
C LYS A 114 31.50 -5.42 -7.38
N HIS A 115 30.81 -6.54 -7.14
CA HIS A 115 30.34 -7.41 -8.21
C HIS A 115 29.26 -6.71 -9.04
N ILE A 116 29.17 -7.01 -10.35
CA ILE A 116 28.19 -6.39 -11.25
C ILE A 116 26.74 -6.55 -10.76
N ILE A 117 26.40 -7.69 -10.15
CA ILE A 117 25.08 -7.91 -9.54
C ILE A 117 24.83 -6.93 -8.39
N GLN A 118 25.83 -6.61 -7.56
CA GLN A 118 25.66 -5.64 -6.48
C GLN A 118 25.39 -4.24 -7.05
N ILE A 119 26.15 -3.84 -8.08
CA ILE A 119 26.00 -2.54 -8.74
C ILE A 119 24.60 -2.41 -9.34
N LEU A 120 24.20 -3.37 -10.17
CA LEU A 120 22.89 -3.33 -10.84
C LEU A 120 21.74 -3.49 -9.84
N SER A 121 21.91 -4.27 -8.77
CA SER A 121 20.89 -4.40 -7.73
C SER A 121 20.68 -3.10 -6.97
N LEU A 122 21.74 -2.34 -6.66
CA LEU A 122 21.60 -1.03 -6.02
C LEU A 122 20.76 -0.11 -6.90
N TRP A 123 21.12 0.03 -8.17
CA TRP A 123 20.39 0.89 -9.11
C TRP A 123 18.95 0.43 -9.33
N PHE A 124 18.73 -0.88 -9.44
CA PHE A 124 17.39 -1.45 -9.57
C PHE A 124 16.54 -1.17 -8.33
N LEU A 125 17.06 -1.41 -7.12
CA LEU A 125 16.34 -1.14 -5.87
C LEU A 125 16.01 0.36 -5.72
N LEU A 126 16.98 1.24 -6.02
CA LEU A 126 16.74 2.68 -6.01
C LEU A 126 15.66 3.06 -7.03
N PHE A 127 15.75 2.55 -8.26
CA PHE A 127 14.74 2.79 -9.28
C PHE A 127 13.35 2.29 -8.84
N HIS A 128 13.27 1.08 -8.31
CA HIS A 128 12.04 0.50 -7.77
C HIS A 128 11.41 1.44 -6.73
N PHE A 129 12.14 1.78 -5.67
CA PHE A 129 11.58 2.58 -4.59
C PHE A 129 11.32 4.05 -4.99
N LEU A 130 12.15 4.66 -5.84
CA LEU A 130 11.88 5.99 -6.39
C LEU A 130 10.63 5.99 -7.28
N LYS A 131 10.42 4.94 -8.08
CA LYS A 131 9.18 4.76 -8.85
C LYS A 131 7.98 4.65 -7.91
N ARG A 132 8.09 3.85 -6.84
CA ARG A 132 7.03 3.69 -5.82
C ARG A 132 6.69 5.01 -5.10
N GLU A 133 7.69 5.84 -4.82
CA GLU A 133 7.51 7.20 -4.29
C GLU A 133 6.75 8.08 -5.28
N PHE A 134 7.22 8.13 -6.53
CA PHE A 134 6.58 8.87 -7.59
C PHE A 134 5.11 8.44 -7.77
N GLU A 135 4.85 7.13 -7.78
CA GLU A 135 3.49 6.60 -7.87
C GLU A 135 2.63 7.01 -6.70
N SER A 136 3.16 6.98 -5.47
CA SER A 136 2.44 7.36 -4.26
C SER A 136 2.09 8.84 -4.21
N LEU A 137 2.97 9.70 -4.72
CA LEU A 137 2.77 11.14 -4.79
C LEU A 137 1.81 11.55 -5.92
N PHE A 138 1.98 10.97 -7.12
CA PHE A 138 1.38 11.50 -8.35
C PHE A 138 0.40 10.56 -9.08
N VAL A 139 0.40 9.26 -8.77
CA VAL A 139 -0.42 8.25 -9.46
C VAL A 139 -1.56 7.76 -8.58
N HIS A 140 -1.28 7.32 -7.35
CA HIS A 140 -2.24 6.67 -6.49
C HIS A 140 -3.41 7.56 -6.06
N ARG A 141 -4.62 6.98 -6.09
CA ARG A 141 -5.86 7.58 -5.58
C ARG A 141 -6.43 6.69 -4.47
N PHE A 142 -6.12 7.05 -3.23
CA PHE A 142 -6.49 6.29 -2.04
C PHE A 142 -7.99 6.36 -1.78
N SER A 143 -8.60 5.22 -1.41
CA SER A 143 -10.03 5.18 -1.04
C SER A 143 -10.28 5.65 0.38
N ASN A 144 -9.31 5.44 1.27
CA ASN A 144 -9.28 6.04 2.61
C ASN A 144 -8.23 7.14 2.58
N ALA A 145 -8.55 8.32 3.12
CA ALA A 145 -7.60 9.42 3.14
C ALA A 145 -6.44 9.17 4.13
N THR A 146 -6.74 8.53 5.26
CA THR A 146 -5.81 8.42 6.39
C THR A 146 -5.80 7.03 7.05
N MET A 147 -4.82 6.83 7.93
CA MET A 147 -4.74 5.73 8.89
C MET A 147 -4.21 6.20 10.25
N PRO A 148 -4.39 5.43 11.34
CA PRO A 148 -3.82 5.77 12.65
C PRO A 148 -2.28 5.75 12.63
N ILE A 149 -1.64 6.80 13.16
CA ILE A 149 -0.17 6.97 13.14
C ILE A 149 0.57 5.84 13.88
N VAL A 150 -0.06 5.24 14.88
CA VAL A 150 0.49 4.10 15.65
C VAL A 150 0.79 2.88 14.77
N ARG A 151 0.23 2.79 13.56
CA ARG A 151 0.51 1.71 12.60
C ARG A 151 1.72 1.98 11.71
N VAL A 152 2.22 3.22 11.64
CA VAL A 152 3.37 3.59 10.80
C VAL A 152 4.60 2.72 11.08
N PRO A 153 5.02 2.46 12.34
CA PRO A 153 6.19 1.64 12.59
C PRO A 153 6.08 0.21 12.05
N ILE A 154 4.88 -0.37 12.06
CA ILE A 154 4.65 -1.73 11.55
C ILE A 154 4.82 -1.76 10.04
N ASN A 155 4.24 -0.78 9.34
CA ASN A 155 4.37 -0.70 7.90
C ASN A 155 5.82 -0.39 7.47
N CYS A 156 6.48 0.55 8.15
CA CYS A 156 7.87 0.87 7.91
C CYS A 156 8.78 -0.31 8.22
N GLY A 157 8.50 -1.10 9.26
CA GLY A 157 9.30 -2.28 9.60
C GLY A 157 9.42 -3.30 8.46
N HIS A 158 8.36 -3.47 7.66
CA HIS A 158 8.41 -4.34 6.48
C HIS A 158 9.43 -3.86 5.43
N TYR A 159 9.44 -2.57 5.09
CA TYR A 159 10.36 -2.07 4.07
C TYR A 159 11.73 -1.69 4.63
N TRP A 160 11.82 -1.11 5.82
CA TRP A 160 13.07 -0.64 6.40
C TRP A 160 13.90 -1.82 6.89
N ILE A 161 13.30 -2.75 7.65
CA ILE A 161 14.02 -3.85 8.28
C ILE A 161 14.05 -5.06 7.35
N LEU A 162 12.89 -5.58 6.96
CA LEU A 162 12.81 -6.83 6.21
C LEU A 162 13.34 -6.71 4.78
N CYS A 163 13.13 -5.56 4.13
CA CYS A 163 13.71 -5.27 2.81
C CYS A 163 15.07 -4.58 2.96
N GLY A 164 15.09 -3.31 3.40
CA GLY A 164 16.26 -2.43 3.41
C GLY A 164 17.46 -3.03 4.15
N VAL A 165 17.34 -3.24 5.46
CA VAL A 165 18.44 -3.73 6.30
C VAL A 165 18.82 -5.16 5.94
N ASN A 166 17.84 -6.07 5.90
CA ASN A 166 18.13 -7.48 5.68
C ASN A 166 18.67 -7.78 4.27
N ILE A 167 18.13 -7.19 3.20
CA ILE A 167 18.70 -7.38 1.87
C ILE A 167 20.02 -6.62 1.77
N GLY A 168 20.05 -5.35 2.20
CA GLY A 168 21.24 -4.49 2.08
C GLY A 168 22.46 -5.05 2.78
N TYR A 169 22.31 -5.57 4.01
CA TYR A 169 23.40 -6.14 4.80
C TYR A 169 24.08 -7.32 4.09
N TYR A 170 23.33 -8.26 3.54
CA TYR A 170 23.92 -9.46 2.92
C TYR A 170 24.32 -9.23 1.46
N LEU A 171 23.52 -8.47 0.71
CA LEU A 171 23.80 -8.19 -0.70
C LEU A 171 25.05 -7.33 -0.88
N PHE A 172 25.25 -6.32 -0.03
CA PHE A 172 26.36 -5.38 -0.17
C PHE A 172 27.59 -5.72 0.69
N HIS A 173 27.54 -6.83 1.43
CA HIS A 173 28.67 -7.34 2.18
C HIS A 173 29.91 -7.57 1.26
N PRO A 174 31.13 -7.22 1.69
CA PRO A 174 32.36 -7.50 0.95
C PRO A 174 32.64 -8.97 0.61
N LYS A 175 31.97 -9.92 1.29
CA LYS A 175 32.11 -11.37 1.11
C LYS A 175 30.93 -11.95 0.32
N TYR A 176 30.09 -11.10 -0.26
CA TYR A 176 28.98 -11.52 -1.10
C TYR A 176 29.49 -12.42 -2.24
N LYS A 177 28.90 -13.61 -2.35
CA LYS A 177 29.19 -14.57 -3.41
C LYS A 177 27.94 -14.71 -4.28
N PRO A 178 27.95 -14.18 -5.51
CA PRO A 178 26.83 -14.39 -6.42
C PRO A 178 26.72 -15.86 -6.82
N TYR A 179 25.57 -16.25 -7.36
CA TYR A 179 25.48 -17.50 -8.12
C TYR A 179 26.48 -17.45 -9.29
N ASN A 180 26.93 -18.60 -9.79
CA ASN A 180 28.00 -18.71 -10.80
C ASN A 180 27.53 -18.27 -12.22
N LEU A 181 27.00 -17.05 -12.32
CA LEU A 181 26.65 -16.32 -13.53
C LEU A 181 27.72 -15.29 -13.91
N GLY A 182 28.71 -15.06 -13.04
CA GLY A 182 29.80 -14.10 -13.28
C GLY A 182 30.63 -14.42 -14.53
N SER A 183 30.63 -15.67 -14.98
CA SER A 183 31.23 -16.11 -16.26
C SER A 183 30.40 -15.73 -17.49
N LYS A 184 29.16 -15.23 -17.31
CA LYS A 184 28.21 -14.84 -18.37
C LYS A 184 27.56 -13.49 -18.06
N PRO A 185 28.33 -12.37 -18.09
CA PRO A 185 27.82 -11.05 -17.72
C PRO A 185 26.61 -10.59 -18.54
N HIS A 186 26.51 -11.00 -19.81
CA HIS A 186 25.35 -10.71 -20.67
C HIS A 186 24.02 -11.22 -20.10
N LEU A 187 24.03 -12.37 -19.42
CA LEU A 187 22.82 -12.91 -18.79
C LEU A 187 22.36 -12.05 -17.63
N VAL A 188 23.30 -11.49 -16.85
CA VAL A 188 22.99 -10.57 -15.76
C VAL A 188 22.28 -9.33 -16.31
N TYR A 189 22.81 -8.71 -17.37
CA TYR A 189 22.17 -7.54 -18.00
C TYR A 189 20.78 -7.88 -18.55
N TYR A 190 20.60 -9.04 -19.19
CA TYR A 190 19.29 -9.47 -19.67
C TYR A 190 18.27 -9.63 -18.54
N ILE A 191 18.66 -10.24 -17.41
CA ILE A 191 17.77 -10.40 -16.25
C ILE A 191 17.35 -9.03 -15.70
N PHE A 192 18.29 -8.09 -15.54
CA PHE A 192 17.95 -6.74 -15.08
C PHE A 192 17.08 -5.98 -16.09
N PHE A 193 17.27 -6.20 -17.39
CA PHE A 193 16.37 -5.66 -18.41
C PHE A 193 14.94 -6.21 -18.26
N VAL A 194 14.78 -7.52 -18.02
CA VAL A 194 13.48 -8.14 -17.73
C VAL A 194 12.84 -7.53 -16.48
N LEU A 195 13.62 -7.30 -15.40
CA LEU A 195 13.12 -6.63 -14.20
C LEU A 195 12.59 -5.22 -14.52
N LEU A 196 13.28 -4.43 -15.34
CA LEU A 196 12.81 -3.11 -15.77
C LEU A 196 11.52 -3.17 -16.60
N VAL A 197 11.36 -4.17 -17.46
CA VAL A 197 10.11 -4.40 -18.21
C VAL A 197 8.96 -4.70 -17.23
N LEU A 198 9.20 -5.53 -16.21
CA LEU A 198 8.20 -5.82 -15.18
C LEU A 198 7.83 -4.58 -14.35
N GLU A 199 8.81 -3.72 -14.02
CA GLU A 199 8.56 -2.44 -13.34
C GLU A 199 7.62 -1.54 -14.13
N PHE A 200 7.81 -1.48 -15.45
CA PHE A 200 6.96 -0.74 -16.35
C PHE A 200 5.54 -1.33 -16.43
N LEU A 201 5.41 -2.65 -16.52
CA LEU A 201 4.10 -3.33 -16.51
C LEU A 201 3.35 -3.10 -15.19
N ASN A 202 4.06 -3.13 -14.07
CA ASN A 202 3.51 -2.76 -12.76
C ASN A 202 3.02 -1.29 -12.73
N LEU A 203 3.80 -0.35 -13.25
CA LEU A 203 3.39 1.06 -13.38
C LEU A 203 2.16 1.23 -14.28
N LYS A 204 2.11 0.53 -15.42
CA LYS A 204 0.94 0.53 -16.31
C LYS A 204 -0.31 0.05 -15.58
N CYS A 205 -0.21 -0.98 -14.74
CA CYS A 205 -1.31 -1.41 -13.90
C CYS A 205 -1.77 -0.32 -12.92
N HIS A 206 -0.85 0.41 -12.27
CA HIS A 206 -1.23 1.52 -11.39
C HIS A 206 -1.92 2.68 -12.13
N LEU A 207 -1.47 3.00 -13.35
CA LEU A 207 -2.12 4.01 -14.20
C LEU A 207 -3.54 3.59 -14.60
N ILE A 208 -3.76 2.32 -14.94
CA ILE A 208 -5.11 1.79 -15.21
C ILE A 208 -5.98 1.92 -13.97
N LEU A 209 -5.49 1.48 -12.81
CA LEU A 209 -6.22 1.57 -11.54
C LEU A 209 -6.55 3.01 -11.14
N LYS A 210 -5.64 3.97 -11.40
CA LYS A 210 -5.88 5.40 -11.22
C LYS A 210 -7.05 5.90 -12.07
N ASN A 211 -7.10 5.48 -13.34
CA ASN A 211 -8.09 5.97 -14.30
C ASN A 211 -9.51 5.43 -14.04
N LEU A 212 -9.65 4.33 -13.30
CA LEU A 212 -10.96 3.85 -12.83
C LEU A 212 -11.65 4.77 -11.81
N ARG A 213 -10.90 5.74 -11.26
CA ARG A 213 -11.39 6.71 -10.28
C ARG A 213 -11.17 8.13 -10.80
N PRO A 214 -12.11 8.74 -11.54
CA PRO A 214 -12.06 10.15 -11.92
C PRO A 214 -11.82 11.10 -10.72
N ARG A 215 -11.27 12.30 -10.97
CA ARG A 215 -10.88 13.21 -9.87
C ARG A 215 -12.14 13.63 -9.10
N GLY A 216 -12.08 13.64 -7.78
CA GLY A 216 -13.23 13.98 -6.93
C GLY A 216 -14.27 12.86 -6.75
N THR A 217 -14.10 11.70 -7.41
CA THR A 217 -15.05 10.59 -7.31
C THR A 217 -14.51 9.44 -6.45
N LYS A 218 -15.42 8.73 -5.78
CA LYS A 218 -15.12 7.46 -5.08
C LYS A 218 -15.58 6.24 -5.88
N THR A 219 -15.91 6.41 -7.16
CA THR A 219 -16.42 5.34 -8.02
C THR A 219 -15.40 4.20 -8.11
N ARG A 220 -15.89 2.97 -8.18
CA ARG A 220 -15.06 1.79 -8.36
C ARG A 220 -15.41 1.17 -9.70
N GLY A 221 -14.44 0.53 -10.32
CA GLY A 221 -14.60 -0.14 -11.60
C GLY A 221 -13.75 -1.40 -11.68
N ILE A 222 -14.02 -2.18 -12.73
CA ILE A 222 -13.28 -3.40 -13.05
C ILE A 222 -12.12 -3.03 -13.99
N PRO A 223 -10.85 -3.30 -13.64
CA PRO A 223 -9.73 -3.06 -14.53
C PRO A 223 -9.67 -4.08 -15.67
N TYR A 224 -9.17 -3.66 -16.84
CA TYR A 224 -8.95 -4.49 -18.04
C TYR A 224 -7.60 -4.18 -18.68
N GLY A 225 -7.07 -5.11 -19.47
CA GLY A 225 -5.76 -5.00 -20.13
C GLY A 225 -4.55 -5.29 -19.22
N TYR A 226 -3.37 -5.46 -19.82
CA TYR A 226 -2.08 -5.62 -19.13
C TYR A 226 -2.07 -6.67 -18.00
N GLY A 227 -2.75 -7.81 -18.22
CA GLY A 227 -2.86 -8.91 -17.25
C GLY A 227 -4.20 -8.91 -16.49
N PHE A 228 -4.89 -7.78 -16.37
CA PHE A 228 -6.18 -7.72 -15.67
C PHE A 228 -7.27 -8.58 -16.33
N ASN A 229 -7.13 -8.95 -17.60
CA ASN A 229 -8.05 -9.86 -18.27
C ASN A 229 -8.07 -11.26 -17.63
N TYR A 230 -6.96 -11.69 -17.03
CA TYR A 230 -6.78 -13.01 -16.44
C TYR A 230 -6.81 -13.00 -14.90
N ILE A 231 -6.41 -11.89 -14.29
CA ILE A 231 -6.25 -11.78 -12.83
C ILE A 231 -6.79 -10.46 -12.27
N SER A 232 -7.27 -10.44 -11.04
CA SER A 232 -7.81 -9.23 -10.40
C SER A 232 -6.72 -8.22 -10.02
N CYS A 233 -5.54 -8.71 -9.65
CA CYS A 233 -4.46 -7.90 -9.09
C CYS A 233 -3.19 -8.03 -9.93
N ALA A 234 -3.26 -7.62 -11.20
CA ALA A 234 -2.12 -7.67 -12.12
C ALA A 234 -0.91 -6.86 -11.62
N ASN A 235 -1.12 -5.77 -10.88
CA ASN A 235 -0.03 -5.04 -10.24
C ASN A 235 0.74 -5.90 -9.23
N TYR A 236 0.04 -6.66 -8.37
CA TYR A 236 0.68 -7.57 -7.42
C TYR A 236 1.38 -8.75 -8.10
N PHE A 237 0.86 -9.21 -9.24
CA PHE A 237 1.49 -10.26 -10.02
C PHE A 237 2.87 -9.84 -10.55
N TYR A 238 2.96 -8.70 -11.25
CA TYR A 238 4.25 -8.21 -11.76
C TYR A 238 5.23 -7.89 -10.63
N GLU A 239 4.72 -7.32 -9.52
CA GLU A 239 5.50 -7.11 -8.30
C GLU A 239 6.09 -8.43 -7.76
N SER A 240 5.28 -9.49 -7.74
CA SER A 240 5.71 -10.81 -7.28
C SER A 240 6.79 -11.39 -8.19
N LEU A 241 6.66 -11.26 -9.51
CA LEU A 241 7.68 -11.68 -10.46
C LEU A 241 8.99 -10.92 -10.29
N ILE A 242 8.92 -9.61 -10.04
CA ILE A 242 10.10 -8.77 -9.74
C ILE A 242 10.85 -9.35 -8.55
N TRP A 243 10.17 -9.59 -7.42
CA TRP A 243 10.82 -10.07 -6.20
C TRP A 243 11.29 -11.52 -6.32
N ILE A 244 10.61 -12.39 -7.08
CA ILE A 244 11.10 -13.74 -7.38
C ILE A 244 12.42 -13.67 -8.15
N ILE A 245 12.44 -12.94 -9.26
CA ILE A 245 13.62 -12.85 -10.14
C ILE A 245 14.76 -12.15 -9.40
N PHE A 246 14.47 -11.07 -8.66
CA PHE A 246 15.46 -10.34 -7.87
C PHE A 246 16.09 -11.22 -6.78
N SER A 247 15.30 -12.01 -6.06
CA SER A 247 15.83 -12.93 -5.04
C SER A 247 16.66 -14.05 -5.65
N LEU A 248 16.28 -14.57 -6.82
CA LEU A 248 17.06 -15.58 -7.55
C LEU A 248 18.41 -15.04 -8.03
N ILE A 249 18.46 -13.84 -8.62
CA ILE A 249 19.73 -13.27 -9.12
C ILE A 249 20.66 -12.82 -8.01
N THR A 250 20.11 -12.23 -6.93
CA THR A 250 20.91 -11.84 -5.77
C THR A 250 21.34 -13.04 -4.94
N ASN A 251 20.53 -14.10 -4.91
CA ASN A 251 20.79 -15.35 -4.23
C ASN A 251 21.20 -15.17 -2.76
N THR A 252 20.47 -14.34 -2.03
CA THR A 252 20.64 -14.16 -0.58
C THR A 252 19.47 -14.76 0.18
N LEU A 253 19.74 -15.37 1.34
CA LEU A 253 18.69 -15.91 2.20
C LEU A 253 17.66 -14.84 2.58
N THR A 254 18.13 -13.62 2.88
CA THR A 254 17.25 -12.50 3.22
C THR A 254 16.40 -12.03 2.05
N GLY A 255 16.93 -12.07 0.82
CA GLY A 255 16.14 -11.82 -0.39
C GLY A 255 15.02 -12.83 -0.55
N TYR A 256 15.28 -14.13 -0.35
CA TYR A 256 14.25 -15.16 -0.42
C TYR A 256 13.19 -15.00 0.69
N ILE A 257 13.59 -14.71 1.93
CA ILE A 257 12.67 -14.46 3.05
C ILE A 257 11.76 -13.27 2.73
N PHE A 258 12.32 -12.14 2.30
CA PHE A 258 11.54 -10.97 1.94
C PHE A 258 10.54 -11.29 0.81
N CYS A 259 10.98 -11.98 -0.24
CA CYS A 259 10.14 -12.40 -1.36
C CYS A 259 8.95 -13.26 -0.91
N CYS A 260 9.20 -14.28 -0.08
CA CYS A 260 8.15 -15.13 0.47
C CYS A 260 7.12 -14.33 1.29
N VAL A 261 7.58 -13.44 2.17
CA VAL A 261 6.70 -12.60 2.99
C VAL A 261 5.89 -11.64 2.13
N ALA A 262 6.53 -10.93 1.20
CA ALA A 262 5.88 -9.96 0.31
C ALA A 262 4.81 -10.62 -0.56
N ILE A 263 5.11 -11.76 -1.20
CA ILE A 263 4.18 -12.49 -2.06
C ILE A 263 3.01 -13.04 -1.25
N THR A 264 3.27 -13.61 -0.07
CA THR A 264 2.21 -14.12 0.81
C THR A 264 1.25 -12.98 1.20
N GLN A 265 1.79 -11.83 1.59
CA GLN A 265 0.97 -10.69 1.97
C GLN A 265 0.15 -10.15 0.78
N MET A 266 0.76 -10.06 -0.40
CA MET A 266 0.06 -9.65 -1.63
C MET A 266 -1.01 -10.65 -2.06
N ALA A 267 -0.78 -11.96 -1.91
CA ALA A 267 -1.77 -12.99 -2.21
C ALA A 267 -2.99 -12.88 -1.28
N ILE A 268 -2.77 -12.66 0.02
CA ILE A 268 -3.85 -12.42 0.99
C ILE A 268 -4.68 -11.19 0.59
N TRP A 269 -4.01 -10.09 0.21
CA TRP A 269 -4.71 -8.88 -0.26
C TRP A 269 -5.44 -9.10 -1.58
N ALA A 270 -4.84 -9.84 -2.51
CA ALA A 270 -5.42 -10.15 -3.79
C ALA A 270 -6.72 -10.96 -3.64
N LEU A 271 -6.72 -11.98 -2.78
CA LEU A 271 -7.90 -12.79 -2.48
C LEU A 271 -9.03 -11.94 -1.88
N LYS A 272 -8.71 -11.08 -0.92
CA LYS A 272 -9.69 -10.15 -0.33
C LYS A 272 -10.29 -9.21 -1.38
N LYS A 273 -9.45 -8.66 -2.26
CA LYS A 273 -9.88 -7.76 -3.34
C LYS A 273 -10.71 -8.47 -4.41
N HIS A 274 -10.29 -9.68 -4.81
CA HIS A 274 -10.99 -10.54 -5.75
C HIS A 274 -12.40 -10.90 -5.24
N ASN A 275 -12.51 -11.32 -3.98
CA ASN A 275 -13.80 -11.63 -3.36
C ASN A 275 -14.69 -10.40 -3.23
N SER A 276 -14.10 -9.24 -2.95
CA SER A 276 -14.84 -7.97 -2.92
C SER A 276 -15.39 -7.63 -4.31
N TYR A 277 -14.59 -7.80 -5.37
CA TYR A 277 -15.06 -7.57 -6.74
C TYR A 277 -16.19 -8.50 -7.18
N LYS A 278 -16.13 -9.79 -6.83
CA LYS A 278 -17.22 -10.73 -7.11
C LYS A 278 -18.55 -10.35 -6.44
N LYS A 279 -18.49 -9.76 -5.25
CA LYS A 279 -19.67 -9.30 -4.50
C LYS A 279 -20.19 -7.96 -5.01
N GLU A 280 -19.27 -7.06 -5.35
CA GLU A 280 -19.59 -5.67 -5.71
C GLU A 280 -20.07 -5.55 -7.16
N PHE A 281 -19.55 -6.36 -8.09
CA PHE A 281 -19.86 -6.23 -9.51
C PHE A 281 -20.59 -7.47 -10.07
N PRO A 282 -21.88 -7.36 -10.43
CA PRO A 282 -22.66 -8.46 -11.01
C PRO A 282 -22.05 -9.05 -12.29
N HIS A 283 -21.43 -8.21 -13.12
CA HIS A 283 -20.80 -8.60 -14.38
C HIS A 283 -19.28 -8.84 -14.26
N TYR A 284 -18.79 -9.20 -13.06
CA TYR A 284 -17.38 -9.51 -12.87
C TYR A 284 -16.95 -10.74 -13.69
N PRO A 285 -15.84 -10.71 -14.44
CA PRO A 285 -15.41 -11.86 -15.24
C PRO A 285 -15.12 -13.10 -14.40
N LYS A 286 -15.92 -14.15 -14.60
CA LYS A 286 -15.94 -15.37 -13.77
C LYS A 286 -14.62 -16.17 -13.82
N ASN A 287 -13.92 -16.12 -14.95
CA ASN A 287 -12.69 -16.89 -15.17
C ASN A 287 -11.43 -16.22 -14.59
N ARG A 288 -11.53 -14.99 -14.07
CA ARG A 288 -10.38 -14.33 -13.46
C ARG A 288 -9.94 -15.03 -12.17
N LYS A 289 -8.64 -15.07 -11.96
CA LYS A 289 -8.00 -15.47 -10.70
C LYS A 289 -7.61 -14.22 -9.89
N ALA A 290 -7.15 -14.39 -8.65
CA ALA A 290 -6.84 -13.27 -7.77
C ALA A 290 -5.51 -12.58 -8.13
N ILE A 291 -4.44 -13.35 -8.31
CA ILE A 291 -3.06 -12.87 -8.50
C ILE A 291 -2.24 -13.72 -9.49
N PHE A 292 -2.32 -15.05 -9.46
CA PHE A 292 -1.56 -15.91 -10.36
C PHE A 292 -2.49 -16.52 -11.42
N PRO A 293 -2.25 -16.27 -12.72
CA PRO A 293 -3.08 -16.83 -13.78
C PRO A 293 -3.23 -18.34 -13.64
N PHE A 294 -4.45 -18.85 -13.83
CA PHE A 294 -4.81 -20.26 -13.78
C PHE A 294 -4.64 -20.98 -12.42
N VAL A 295 -3.99 -20.35 -11.42
CA VAL A 295 -3.70 -20.95 -10.11
C VAL A 295 -4.52 -20.30 -9.00
N LEU A 296 -4.26 -19.02 -8.69
CA LEU A 296 -4.75 -18.33 -7.49
C LEU A 296 -5.36 -16.98 -7.81
#